data_AF-A0A159Z7I3-F1
#
_entry.id   AF-A0A159Z7I3-F1
#
_cell.length_a   1.000
_cell.length_b   1.000
_cell.length_c   1.000
_cell.angle_alpha   90.00
_cell.angle_beta   90.00
_cell.angle_gamma   90.00
#
_symmetry.space_group_name_H-M   'P 1'
#
loop_
_entity.id
_entity.type
_entity.pdbx_description
1 polymer ?
#
loop_
_entity_poly.entity_id
_entity_poly.type
_entity_poly.pdbx_seq_one_letter_code
_entity_poly.pdbx_strand_id
1 'polypeptide(L)'
;MNWLSRLRSAFGRGAPEGRPAPDRALSEGLGFLQRYCDEATFSSAAGAVRREFGLFHRWNASRQRNAELRQLAANPELAAVYLFHGDGFIREAALNALAAPIRLPVVAYELMRRMNDWAPEVRAAAWSAIARCFRQTDPSVLAPAAWIVLLDARSWGRWQEGYFRLLDELFEHPGLFSALIMRLLNESRNGSGTVFRALCQSTEMDRCLVDLAARARQPHLRAGALNCISSGKVVWPLGKSRKVWVDKSLGEYKVVADYGSRPLSVHLDLESILEQALRDRSAAVRKEALDALILHRRDPRLRVLISHCLEAFAKDPRPSVRSRLEYLERNLPKLP
;
A
#
# COMPACT_ATOMS: atom_id res chain seq x y z
N MET A 1 14.24 -13.13 -35.55
CA MET A 1 12.81 -12.71 -35.43
C MET A 1 12.75 -11.35 -34.76
N ASN A 2 12.27 -10.33 -35.48
CA ASN A 2 12.47 -8.91 -35.19
C ASN A 2 11.43 -8.38 -34.17
N TRP A 3 11.87 -7.67 -33.13
CA TRP A 3 11.02 -7.09 -32.07
C TRP A 3 9.90 -6.18 -32.62
N LEU A 4 10.13 -5.57 -33.79
CA LEU A 4 9.15 -4.75 -34.52
C LEU A 4 7.94 -5.54 -35.07
N SER A 5 8.04 -6.85 -35.31
CA SER A 5 6.90 -7.64 -35.81
C SER A 5 5.88 -7.99 -34.73
N ARG A 6 6.31 -8.05 -33.45
CA ARG A 6 5.42 -8.27 -32.30
C ARG A 6 4.58 -7.03 -31.94
N LEU A 7 5.07 -5.83 -32.24
CA LEU A 7 4.28 -4.60 -32.07
C LEU A 7 3.16 -4.52 -33.12
N ARG A 8 3.39 -4.96 -34.36
CA ARG A 8 2.33 -4.97 -35.39
C ARG A 8 1.20 -5.96 -35.12
N SER A 9 1.46 -7.09 -34.44
CA SER A 9 0.38 -8.05 -34.10
C SER A 9 -0.40 -7.68 -32.84
N ALA A 10 0.21 -6.94 -31.89
CA ALA A 10 -0.49 -6.45 -30.70
C ALA A 10 -1.40 -5.24 -30.97
N PHE A 11 -1.08 -4.43 -32.00
CA PHE A 11 -1.86 -3.26 -32.42
C PHE A 11 -2.67 -3.48 -33.71
N GLY A 12 -2.67 -4.72 -34.24
CA GLY A 12 -3.21 -5.07 -35.56
C GLY A 12 -4.64 -5.60 -35.61
N ARG A 13 -5.45 -5.38 -34.57
CA ARG A 13 -6.91 -5.53 -34.70
C ARG A 13 -7.50 -4.13 -34.80
N GLY A 14 -7.99 -3.81 -36.00
CA GLY A 14 -8.41 -2.50 -36.44
C GLY A 14 -9.19 -1.74 -35.38
N ALA A 15 -8.80 -0.49 -35.15
CA ALA A 15 -9.71 0.48 -34.56
C ALA A 15 -10.97 0.48 -35.43
N PRO A 16 -12.18 0.37 -34.85
CA PRO A 16 -13.39 0.45 -35.63
C PRO A 16 -13.47 1.86 -36.22
N GLU A 17 -13.22 1.96 -37.52
CA GLU A 17 -13.58 3.14 -38.31
C GLU A 17 -15.10 3.23 -38.30
N GLY A 18 -15.61 4.33 -37.73
CA GLY A 18 -17.05 4.62 -37.66
C GLY A 18 -17.65 4.57 -36.25
N ARG A 19 -17.41 5.63 -35.46
CA ARG A 19 -18.37 6.11 -34.45
C ARG A 19 -18.34 7.64 -34.37
N PRO A 20 -19.40 8.37 -34.79
CA PRO A 20 -19.68 9.74 -34.33
C PRO A 20 -20.47 9.67 -33.00
N ALA A 21 -20.43 10.56 -32.01
CA ALA A 21 -19.71 11.80 -31.74
C ALA A 21 -19.33 11.81 -30.23
N PRO A 22 -18.21 12.44 -29.81
CA PRO A 22 -17.64 12.23 -28.46
C PRO A 22 -18.44 12.89 -27.32
N ASP A 23 -19.30 13.88 -27.59
CA ASP A 23 -19.76 14.82 -26.56
C ASP A 23 -20.83 14.27 -25.60
N ARG A 24 -21.76 13.42 -26.09
CA ARG A 24 -22.85 12.87 -25.26
C ARG A 24 -22.45 11.61 -24.50
N ALA A 25 -21.55 10.80 -25.08
CA ALA A 25 -21.02 9.60 -24.42
C ALA A 25 -20.03 9.97 -23.30
N LEU A 26 -19.23 11.02 -23.45
CA LEU A 26 -18.28 11.42 -22.41
C LEU A 26 -18.95 12.09 -21.20
N SER A 27 -20.06 12.82 -21.39
CA SER A 27 -20.83 13.42 -20.30
C SER A 27 -21.51 12.36 -19.41
N GLU A 28 -21.79 11.17 -19.93
CA GLU A 28 -22.23 10.00 -19.14
C GLU A 28 -21.06 9.26 -18.44
N GLY A 29 -19.82 9.70 -18.65
CA GLY A 29 -18.61 9.01 -18.21
C GLY A 29 -18.51 8.83 -16.70
N LEU A 30 -19.04 9.77 -15.89
CA LEU A 30 -19.11 9.59 -14.44
C LEU A 30 -20.01 8.42 -14.04
N GLY A 31 -21.15 8.24 -14.71
CA GLY A 31 -22.05 7.09 -14.50
C GLY A 31 -21.40 5.77 -14.90
N PHE A 32 -20.55 5.77 -15.93
CA PHE A 32 -19.75 4.61 -16.28
C PHE A 32 -18.69 4.30 -15.21
N LEU A 33 -17.99 5.32 -14.71
CA LEU A 33 -16.96 5.17 -13.67
C LEU A 33 -17.51 4.65 -12.34
N GLN A 34 -18.78 4.93 -12.02
CA GLN A 34 -19.45 4.38 -10.82
C GLN A 34 -19.49 2.85 -10.80
N ARG A 35 -19.40 2.19 -11.97
CA ARG A 35 -19.31 0.71 -12.05
C ARG A 35 -18.00 0.17 -11.47
N TYR A 36 -17.02 1.04 -11.25
CA TYR A 36 -15.68 0.70 -10.76
C TYR A 36 -15.44 1.21 -9.32
N CYS A 37 -16.48 1.39 -8.51
CA CYS A 37 -16.30 1.77 -7.10
C CYS A 37 -15.66 0.66 -6.24
N ASP A 38 -15.67 -0.59 -6.71
CA ASP A 38 -14.96 -1.70 -6.08
C ASP A 38 -13.49 -1.71 -6.51
N GLU A 39 -12.59 -1.67 -5.54
CA GLU A 39 -11.14 -1.74 -5.72
C GLU A 39 -10.65 -2.98 -6.48
N ALA A 40 -11.38 -4.09 -6.42
CA ALA A 40 -11.05 -5.29 -7.19
C ALA A 40 -11.09 -5.03 -8.71
N THR A 41 -11.80 -3.98 -9.12
CA THR A 41 -11.99 -3.61 -10.53
C THR A 41 -11.04 -2.51 -11.00
N PHE A 42 -10.35 -1.80 -10.09
CA PHE A 42 -9.53 -0.62 -10.42
C PHE A 42 -8.47 -0.88 -11.50
N SER A 43 -7.78 -2.02 -11.42
CA SER A 43 -6.71 -2.37 -12.37
C SER A 43 -7.24 -2.61 -13.79
N SER A 44 -8.49 -3.06 -13.93
CA SER A 44 -9.15 -3.29 -15.22
C SER A 44 -9.89 -2.05 -15.76
N ALA A 45 -10.23 -1.10 -14.87
CA ALA A 45 -10.95 0.12 -15.20
C ALA A 45 -10.28 0.90 -16.34
N ALA A 46 -8.96 1.09 -16.29
CA ALA A 46 -8.24 1.87 -17.30
C ALA A 46 -8.39 1.29 -18.72
N GLY A 47 -8.36 -0.02 -18.87
CA GLY A 47 -8.58 -0.67 -20.17
C GLY A 47 -10.03 -0.55 -20.64
N ALA A 48 -10.98 -0.70 -19.72
CA ALA A 48 -12.40 -0.62 -20.04
C ALA A 48 -12.84 0.80 -20.42
N VAL A 49 -12.46 1.81 -19.63
CA VAL A 49 -12.75 3.23 -19.90
C VAL A 49 -12.15 3.65 -21.25
N ARG A 50 -10.89 3.27 -21.53
CA ARG A 50 -10.28 3.57 -22.85
C ARG A 50 -11.03 2.95 -24.01
N ARG A 51 -11.47 1.69 -23.89
CA ARG A 51 -12.24 1.02 -24.94
C ARG A 51 -13.60 1.66 -25.14
N GLU A 52 -14.31 1.96 -24.05
CA GLU A 52 -15.65 2.52 -24.08
C GLU A 52 -15.67 3.90 -24.77
N PHE A 53 -14.77 4.78 -24.35
CA PHE A 53 -14.74 6.17 -24.81
C PHE A 53 -13.69 6.43 -25.91
N GLY A 54 -13.04 5.39 -26.42
CA GLY A 54 -12.05 5.50 -27.50
C GLY A 54 -10.80 6.32 -27.15
N LEU A 55 -10.38 6.32 -25.87
CA LEU A 55 -9.32 7.18 -25.31
C LEU A 55 -7.91 6.62 -25.54
N PHE A 56 -7.61 6.23 -26.78
CA PHE A 56 -6.30 5.71 -27.17
C PHE A 56 -5.41 6.81 -27.74
N HIS A 57 -4.09 6.59 -27.71
CA HIS A 57 -3.16 7.43 -28.48
C HIS A 57 -3.41 7.22 -29.99
N ARG A 58 -3.50 8.29 -30.77
CA ARG A 58 -3.84 8.25 -32.20
C ARG A 58 -2.75 8.85 -33.07
N TRP A 59 -2.63 8.37 -34.32
CA TRP A 59 -1.54 8.71 -35.25
C TRP A 59 -1.68 10.12 -35.88
N ASN A 60 -2.88 10.73 -35.84
CA ASN A 60 -3.16 12.13 -36.22
C ASN A 60 -3.56 12.98 -35.00
N ALA A 61 -2.71 13.01 -33.97
CA ALA A 61 -3.05 13.47 -32.62
C ALA A 61 -3.46 14.95 -32.53
N SER A 62 -2.84 15.87 -33.29
CA SER A 62 -2.91 17.30 -32.96
C SER A 62 -4.29 17.95 -33.11
N ARG A 63 -5.02 17.70 -34.22
CA ARG A 63 -6.36 18.28 -34.42
C ARG A 63 -7.38 17.73 -33.43
N GLN A 64 -7.35 16.41 -33.20
CA GLN A 64 -8.27 15.77 -32.27
C GLN A 64 -7.96 16.15 -30.82
N ARG A 65 -6.68 16.18 -30.44
CA ARG A 65 -6.23 16.68 -29.14
C ARG A 65 -6.77 18.09 -28.87
N ASN A 66 -6.65 19.00 -29.85
CA ASN A 66 -7.17 20.36 -29.69
C ASN A 66 -8.71 20.41 -29.58
N ALA A 67 -9.44 19.43 -30.10
CA ALA A 67 -10.88 19.32 -29.89
C ALA A 67 -11.20 18.81 -28.47
N GLU A 68 -10.54 17.76 -28.01
CA GLU A 68 -10.72 17.19 -26.67
C GLU A 68 -10.27 18.15 -25.56
N LEU A 69 -9.20 18.92 -25.78
CA LEU A 69 -8.80 20.01 -24.87
C LEU A 69 -9.85 21.12 -24.79
N ARG A 70 -10.49 21.48 -25.92
CA ARG A 70 -11.59 22.45 -25.92
C ARG A 70 -12.84 21.90 -25.23
N GLN A 71 -13.14 20.61 -25.40
CA GLN A 71 -14.22 19.92 -24.68
C GLN A 71 -13.97 19.92 -23.17
N LEU A 72 -12.75 19.60 -22.75
CA LEU A 72 -12.37 19.66 -21.33
C LEU A 72 -12.47 21.08 -20.76
N ALA A 73 -12.04 22.09 -21.51
CA ALA A 73 -12.16 23.48 -21.09
C ALA A 73 -13.63 23.93 -20.95
N ALA A 74 -14.51 23.45 -21.84
CA ALA A 74 -15.94 23.73 -21.78
C ALA A 74 -16.68 22.90 -20.71
N ASN A 75 -16.20 21.70 -20.41
CA ASN A 75 -16.77 20.79 -19.42
C ASN A 75 -15.68 20.15 -18.55
N PRO A 76 -15.29 20.81 -17.44
CA PRO A 76 -14.25 20.31 -16.54
C PRO A 76 -14.56 18.96 -15.88
N GLU A 77 -15.82 18.53 -15.81
CA GLU A 77 -16.19 17.23 -15.23
C GLU A 77 -15.60 16.05 -16.03
N LEU A 78 -15.29 16.28 -17.32
CA LEU A 78 -14.62 15.30 -18.18
C LEU A 78 -13.20 14.95 -17.69
N ALA A 79 -12.60 15.79 -16.83
CA ALA A 79 -11.29 15.53 -16.23
C ALA A 79 -11.20 14.11 -15.64
N ALA A 80 -12.23 13.67 -14.91
CA ALA A 80 -12.27 12.34 -14.27
C ALA A 80 -12.14 11.18 -15.29
N VAL A 81 -12.71 11.35 -16.48
CA VAL A 81 -12.65 10.38 -17.58
C VAL A 81 -11.34 10.49 -18.34
N TYR A 82 -10.87 11.71 -18.59
CA TYR A 82 -9.64 11.97 -19.33
C TYR A 82 -8.34 11.63 -18.57
N LEU A 83 -8.37 11.40 -17.25
CA LEU A 83 -7.25 10.77 -16.54
C LEU A 83 -6.82 9.44 -17.16
N PHE A 84 -7.78 8.70 -17.74
CA PHE A 84 -7.54 7.41 -18.37
C PHE A 84 -6.99 7.52 -19.80
N HIS A 85 -6.85 8.73 -20.36
CA HIS A 85 -6.50 8.91 -21.77
C HIS A 85 -5.11 8.35 -22.14
N GLY A 86 -4.93 7.87 -23.37
CA GLY A 86 -3.65 7.35 -23.88
C GLY A 86 -2.61 8.44 -24.20
N ASP A 87 -3.05 9.62 -24.60
CA ASP A 87 -2.23 10.82 -24.84
C ASP A 87 -1.89 11.56 -23.54
N GLY A 88 -0.59 11.84 -23.32
CA GLY A 88 -0.08 12.54 -22.15
C GLY A 88 -0.53 13.99 -22.03
N PHE A 89 -0.68 14.72 -23.13
CA PHE A 89 -1.13 16.12 -23.11
C PHE A 89 -2.56 16.25 -22.56
N ILE A 90 -3.43 15.30 -22.91
CA ILE A 90 -4.80 15.27 -22.41
C ILE A 90 -4.84 14.86 -20.95
N ARG A 91 -4.01 13.90 -20.53
CA ARG A 91 -3.92 13.53 -19.11
C ARG A 91 -3.42 14.68 -18.24
N GLU A 92 -2.40 15.41 -18.71
CA GLU A 92 -1.90 16.60 -18.02
C GLU A 92 -3.01 17.66 -17.89
N ALA A 93 -3.70 17.98 -18.99
CA ALA A 93 -4.81 18.93 -18.96
C ALA A 93 -5.94 18.47 -18.03
N ALA A 94 -6.27 17.17 -18.03
CA ALA A 94 -7.26 16.58 -17.14
C ALA A 94 -6.86 16.70 -15.67
N LEU A 95 -5.59 16.45 -15.32
CA LEU A 95 -5.09 16.64 -13.96
C LEU A 95 -5.14 18.10 -13.53
N ASN A 96 -4.89 19.05 -14.44
CA ASN A 96 -4.99 20.48 -14.16
C ASN A 96 -6.46 20.93 -13.99
N ALA A 97 -7.38 20.35 -14.76
CA ALA A 97 -8.82 20.64 -14.70
C ALA A 97 -9.56 19.88 -13.59
N LEU A 98 -8.94 18.85 -12.99
CA LEU A 98 -9.58 18.03 -11.96
C LEU A 98 -9.93 18.88 -10.74
N ALA A 99 -11.23 18.96 -10.45
CA ALA A 99 -11.78 19.70 -9.32
C ALA A 99 -11.85 18.85 -8.05
N ALA A 100 -11.73 19.52 -6.90
CA ALA A 100 -11.99 18.95 -5.60
C ALA A 100 -13.49 19.07 -5.24
N PRO A 101 -14.04 18.17 -4.39
CA PRO A 101 -13.46 16.91 -3.96
C PRO A 101 -13.53 15.82 -5.04
N ILE A 102 -12.64 14.83 -4.97
CA ILE A 102 -12.74 13.64 -5.81
C ILE A 102 -13.96 12.84 -5.36
N ARG A 103 -14.84 12.47 -6.29
CA ARG A 103 -16.12 11.82 -5.96
C ARG A 103 -16.08 10.30 -5.99
N LEU A 104 -15.14 9.70 -6.74
CA LEU A 104 -15.13 8.26 -7.00
C LEU A 104 -13.76 7.64 -6.67
N PRO A 105 -13.73 6.49 -5.98
CA PRO A 105 -12.47 5.81 -5.62
C PRO A 105 -11.59 5.47 -6.84
N VAL A 106 -12.19 5.05 -7.96
CA VAL A 106 -11.44 4.73 -9.18
C VAL A 106 -10.73 5.95 -9.78
N VAL A 107 -11.29 7.15 -9.61
CA VAL A 107 -10.67 8.42 -10.05
C VAL A 107 -9.50 8.76 -9.14
N ALA A 108 -9.65 8.60 -7.82
CA ALA A 108 -8.54 8.76 -6.88
C ALA A 108 -7.40 7.78 -7.17
N TYR A 109 -7.74 6.52 -7.47
CA TYR A 109 -6.76 5.50 -7.86
C TYR A 109 -6.02 5.89 -9.14
N GLU A 110 -6.73 6.32 -10.19
CA GLU A 110 -6.09 6.69 -11.45
C GLU A 110 -5.22 7.94 -11.30
N LEU A 111 -5.67 8.95 -10.53
CA LEU A 111 -4.88 10.11 -10.13
C LEU A 111 -3.57 9.67 -9.46
N MET A 112 -3.63 8.81 -8.45
CA MET A 112 -2.43 8.31 -7.76
C MET A 112 -1.50 7.54 -8.71
N ARG A 113 -2.04 6.76 -9.66
CA ARG A 113 -1.23 6.11 -10.70
C ARG A 113 -0.49 7.09 -11.59
N ARG A 114 -1.04 8.29 -11.84
CA ARG A 114 -0.38 9.32 -12.65
C ARG A 114 0.89 9.87 -12.00
N MET A 115 1.09 9.67 -10.70
CA MET A 115 2.37 9.99 -10.05
C MET A 115 3.54 9.15 -10.62
N ASN A 116 3.26 8.03 -11.28
CA ASN A 116 4.23 7.17 -11.95
C ASN A 116 4.02 7.13 -13.48
N ASP A 117 3.42 8.19 -14.05
CA ASP A 117 3.23 8.32 -15.50
C ASP A 117 4.59 8.36 -16.24
N TRP A 118 4.56 7.99 -17.53
CA TRP A 118 5.76 8.02 -18.38
C TRP A 118 6.21 9.46 -18.67
N ALA A 119 5.27 10.40 -18.81
CA ALA A 119 5.57 11.81 -19.04
C ALA A 119 5.84 12.56 -17.72
N PRO A 120 6.98 13.27 -17.58
CA PRO A 120 7.30 14.04 -16.37
C PRO A 120 6.29 15.14 -16.06
N GLU A 121 5.73 15.79 -17.08
CA GLU A 121 4.75 16.86 -16.97
C GLU A 121 3.44 16.33 -16.34
N VAL A 122 3.01 15.14 -16.76
CA VAL A 122 1.84 14.46 -16.18
C VAL A 122 2.10 14.10 -14.71
N ARG A 123 3.31 13.67 -14.35
CA ARG A 123 3.65 13.40 -12.94
C ARG A 123 3.60 14.67 -12.10
N ALA A 124 4.14 15.78 -12.60
CA ALA A 124 4.09 17.06 -11.91
C ALA A 124 2.64 17.54 -11.73
N ALA A 125 1.82 17.45 -12.77
CA ALA A 125 0.39 17.77 -12.69
C ALA A 125 -0.36 16.87 -11.71
N ALA A 126 0.02 15.60 -11.58
CA ALA A 126 -0.58 14.67 -10.61
C ALA A 126 -0.29 15.08 -9.17
N TRP A 127 0.94 15.46 -8.85
CA TRP A 127 1.28 15.99 -7.52
C TRP A 127 0.53 17.28 -7.21
N SER A 128 0.45 18.20 -8.17
CA SER A 128 -0.35 19.42 -8.02
C SER A 128 -1.84 19.12 -7.80
N ALA A 129 -2.39 18.11 -8.49
CA ALA A 129 -3.78 17.70 -8.31
C ALA A 129 -4.02 17.03 -6.95
N ILE A 130 -3.09 16.22 -6.44
CA ILE A 130 -3.14 15.64 -5.09
C ILE A 130 -3.21 16.75 -4.04
N ALA A 131 -2.28 17.71 -4.08
CA ALA A 131 -2.23 18.81 -3.11
C ALA A 131 -3.53 19.64 -3.10
N ARG A 132 -4.17 19.84 -4.26
CA ARG A 132 -5.46 20.54 -4.36
C ARG A 132 -6.64 19.71 -3.86
N CYS A 133 -6.67 18.42 -4.17
CA CYS A 133 -7.89 17.61 -4.06
C CYS A 133 -7.95 16.77 -2.78
N PHE A 134 -6.83 16.25 -2.29
CA PHE A 134 -6.83 15.24 -1.22
C PHE A 134 -7.49 15.77 0.05
N ARG A 135 -7.03 16.90 0.59
CA ARG A 135 -7.54 17.44 1.87
C ARG A 135 -9.05 17.70 1.89
N GLN A 136 -9.67 17.90 0.73
CA GLN A 136 -11.12 18.13 0.61
C GLN A 136 -11.91 16.84 0.32
N THR A 137 -11.22 15.76 -0.07
CA THR A 137 -11.83 14.50 -0.45
C THR A 137 -12.06 13.61 0.78
N ASP A 138 -13.24 13.00 0.86
CA ASP A 138 -13.61 12.11 1.95
C ASP A 138 -12.69 10.87 2.04
N PRO A 139 -12.24 10.47 3.24
CA PRO A 139 -11.41 9.28 3.44
C PRO A 139 -11.97 7.99 2.81
N SER A 140 -13.29 7.82 2.75
CA SER A 140 -13.93 6.64 2.13
C SER A 140 -13.70 6.55 0.63
N VAL A 141 -13.42 7.69 -0.03
CA VAL A 141 -13.06 7.73 -1.46
C VAL A 141 -11.58 7.45 -1.64
N LEU A 142 -10.71 8.00 -0.79
CA LEU A 142 -9.26 7.87 -0.92
C LEU A 142 -8.72 6.53 -0.41
N ALA A 143 -9.27 5.97 0.67
CA ALA A 143 -8.72 4.79 1.33
C ALA A 143 -8.67 3.54 0.43
N PRO A 144 -9.70 3.23 -0.40
CA PRO A 144 -9.61 2.12 -1.35
C PRO A 144 -8.49 2.32 -2.38
N ALA A 145 -8.35 3.54 -2.90
CA ALA A 145 -7.30 3.88 -3.87
C ALA A 145 -5.90 3.80 -3.25
N ALA A 146 -5.71 4.43 -2.09
CA ALA A 146 -4.46 4.43 -1.34
C ALA A 146 -4.03 3.00 -0.99
N TRP A 147 -4.96 2.14 -0.59
CA TRP A 147 -4.68 0.75 -0.26
C TRP A 147 -4.03 0.01 -1.43
N ILE A 148 -4.66 0.05 -2.61
CA ILE A 148 -4.13 -0.63 -3.81
C ILE A 148 -2.80 -0.02 -4.23
N VAL A 149 -2.69 1.31 -4.21
CA VAL A 149 -1.45 2.01 -4.57
C VAL A 149 -0.32 1.61 -3.63
N LEU A 150 -0.53 1.54 -2.32
CA LEU A 150 0.51 1.13 -1.36
C LEU A 150 1.01 -0.31 -1.57
N LEU A 151 0.18 -1.20 -2.14
CA LEU A 151 0.62 -2.55 -2.51
C LEU A 151 1.64 -2.53 -3.66
N ASP A 152 1.44 -1.64 -4.64
CA ASP A 152 2.22 -1.61 -5.89
C ASP A 152 3.36 -0.59 -5.86
N ALA A 153 3.18 0.50 -5.12
CA ALA A 153 3.95 1.74 -5.13
C ALA A 153 5.46 1.54 -5.01
N ARG A 154 5.92 0.59 -4.18
CA ARG A 154 7.36 0.33 -3.99
C ARG A 154 8.05 -0.24 -5.23
N SER A 155 7.30 -0.83 -6.17
CA SER A 155 7.83 -1.37 -7.43
C SER A 155 7.95 -0.32 -8.54
N TRP A 156 7.39 0.87 -8.33
CA TRP A 156 7.32 1.90 -9.35
C TRP A 156 8.67 2.62 -9.47
N GLY A 157 9.32 2.47 -10.62
CA GLY A 157 10.67 3.02 -10.83
C GLY A 157 10.73 4.47 -11.31
N ARG A 158 9.62 5.06 -11.80
CA ARG A 158 9.66 6.39 -12.44
C ARG A 158 9.38 7.54 -11.49
N TRP A 159 8.77 7.25 -10.35
CA TRP A 159 8.31 8.27 -9.40
C TRP A 159 9.29 8.59 -8.27
N GLN A 160 10.57 8.17 -8.33
CA GLN A 160 11.64 8.53 -7.39
C GLN A 160 11.21 8.59 -5.91
N GLU A 161 11.33 9.75 -5.25
CA GLU A 161 10.92 10.01 -3.86
C GLU A 161 9.40 9.99 -3.63
N GLY A 162 8.62 9.80 -4.70
CA GLY A 162 7.16 9.84 -4.70
C GLY A 162 6.52 8.85 -3.74
N TYR A 163 7.19 7.74 -3.40
CA TYR A 163 6.71 6.86 -2.35
C TYR A 163 6.64 7.56 -0.98
N PHE A 164 7.69 8.27 -0.59
CA PHE A 164 7.74 8.97 0.70
C PHE A 164 6.78 10.16 0.69
N ARG A 165 6.76 10.94 -0.40
CA ARG A 165 5.80 12.03 -0.55
C ARG A 165 4.35 11.56 -0.50
N LEU A 166 4.03 10.39 -1.08
CA LEU A 166 2.69 9.82 -0.95
C LEU A 166 2.38 9.50 0.51
N LEU A 167 3.32 8.92 1.25
CA LEU A 167 3.11 8.64 2.67
C LEU A 167 2.85 9.93 3.45
N ASP A 168 3.62 10.99 3.19
CA ASP A 168 3.42 12.29 3.83
C ASP A 168 1.99 12.82 3.54
N GLU A 169 1.54 12.81 2.29
CA GLU A 169 0.17 13.21 1.91
C GLU A 169 -0.91 12.35 2.57
N LEU A 170 -0.67 11.04 2.73
CA LEU A 170 -1.60 10.13 3.42
C LEU A 170 -1.67 10.42 4.92
N PHE A 171 -0.56 10.77 5.55
CA PHE A 171 -0.46 11.06 6.98
C PHE A 171 -0.99 12.46 7.33
N GLU A 172 -0.82 13.43 6.45
CA GLU A 172 -1.34 14.78 6.62
C GLU A 172 -2.86 14.88 6.38
N HIS A 173 -3.46 13.90 5.68
CA HIS A 173 -4.88 13.95 5.35
C HIS A 173 -5.77 13.71 6.60
N PRO A 174 -6.77 14.58 6.86
CA PRO A 174 -7.72 14.39 7.96
C PRO A 174 -8.56 13.11 7.81
N GLY A 175 -8.22 12.09 8.59
CA GLY A 175 -9.01 10.86 8.74
C GLY A 175 -8.67 9.74 7.75
N LEU A 176 -7.86 9.97 6.72
CA LEU A 176 -7.40 8.90 5.83
C LEU A 176 -6.53 7.86 6.54
N PHE A 177 -5.62 8.31 7.40
CA PHE A 177 -4.83 7.41 8.24
C PHE A 177 -5.74 6.51 9.09
N SER A 178 -6.70 7.10 9.81
CA SER A 178 -7.67 6.35 10.63
C SER A 178 -8.51 5.38 9.79
N ALA A 179 -8.95 5.76 8.59
CA ALA A 179 -9.67 4.88 7.67
C ALA A 179 -8.83 3.67 7.25
N LEU A 180 -7.53 3.88 6.97
CA LEU A 180 -6.59 2.80 6.64
C LEU A 180 -6.29 1.88 7.84
N ILE A 181 -6.21 2.42 9.06
CA ILE A 181 -6.09 1.60 10.29
C ILE A 181 -7.33 0.77 10.54
N MET A 182 -8.51 1.38 10.44
CA MET A 182 -9.79 0.65 10.58
C MET A 182 -9.91 -0.46 9.54
N ARG A 183 -9.40 -0.21 8.33
CA ARG A 183 -9.30 -1.25 7.32
C ARG A 183 -8.32 -2.35 7.70
N LEU A 184 -7.10 -2.03 8.16
CA LEU A 184 -6.13 -3.05 8.62
C LEU A 184 -6.70 -3.96 9.72
N LEU A 185 -7.48 -3.40 10.66
CA LEU A 185 -8.12 -4.18 11.72
C LEU A 185 -9.10 -5.22 11.17
N ASN A 186 -9.82 -4.89 10.09
CA ASN A 186 -10.92 -5.69 9.56
C ASN A 186 -10.57 -6.52 8.31
N GLU A 187 -9.45 -6.21 7.64
CA GLU A 187 -9.10 -6.79 6.35
C GLU A 187 -8.91 -8.31 6.45
N SER A 188 -9.48 -9.03 5.48
CA SER A 188 -9.35 -10.48 5.35
C SER A 188 -8.48 -10.90 4.16
N ARG A 189 -8.13 -9.97 3.27
CA ARG A 189 -7.37 -10.23 2.04
C ARG A 189 -5.85 -10.13 2.25
N ASN A 190 -5.12 -10.73 1.31
CA ASN A 190 -3.66 -10.68 1.25
C ASN A 190 -3.17 -9.25 0.96
N GLY A 191 -1.90 -8.97 1.29
CA GLY A 191 -1.28 -7.66 1.03
C GLY A 191 -1.35 -6.68 2.21
N SER A 192 -2.20 -6.92 3.20
CA SER A 192 -2.31 -6.09 4.41
C SER A 192 -0.98 -5.92 5.17
N GLY A 193 -0.08 -6.91 5.14
CA GLY A 193 1.26 -6.79 5.73
C GLY A 193 2.15 -5.76 5.02
N THR A 194 1.97 -5.55 3.72
CA THR A 194 2.69 -4.51 2.97
C THR A 194 2.18 -3.13 3.33
N VAL A 195 0.86 -2.95 3.40
CA VAL A 195 0.23 -1.69 3.84
C VAL A 195 0.59 -1.39 5.29
N PHE A 196 0.49 -2.37 6.19
CA PHE A 196 0.93 -2.24 7.59
C PHE A 196 2.35 -1.67 7.68
N ARG A 197 3.32 -2.30 6.99
CA ARG A 197 4.72 -1.81 6.99
C ARG A 197 4.87 -0.41 6.38
N ALA A 198 4.03 -0.06 5.40
CA ALA A 198 4.04 1.29 4.85
C ALA A 198 3.61 2.31 5.90
N LEU A 199 2.50 2.05 6.60
CA LEU A 199 1.95 2.94 7.63
C LEU A 199 2.84 3.01 8.88
N CYS A 200 3.55 1.95 9.25
CA CYS A 200 4.49 2.00 10.38
C CYS A 200 5.68 2.95 10.18
N GLN A 201 5.86 3.56 9.01
CA GLN A 201 6.84 4.64 8.86
C GLN A 201 6.40 5.92 9.58
N SER A 202 5.10 6.14 9.76
CA SER A 202 4.55 7.25 10.57
C SER A 202 4.62 6.92 12.05
N THR A 203 4.92 7.90 12.89
CA THR A 203 4.91 7.78 14.36
C THR A 203 3.50 7.64 14.93
N GLU A 204 2.49 8.17 14.24
CA GLU A 204 1.07 8.05 14.58
C GLU A 204 0.64 6.58 14.69
N MET A 205 1.25 5.70 13.90
CA MET A 205 1.02 4.26 13.94
C MET A 205 1.32 3.62 15.31
N ASP A 206 2.23 4.19 16.09
CA ASP A 206 2.68 3.60 17.35
C ASP A 206 1.53 3.41 18.34
N ARG A 207 0.59 4.37 18.37
CA ARG A 207 -0.60 4.33 19.22
C ARG A 207 -1.60 3.25 18.78
N CYS A 208 -1.58 2.86 17.51
CA CYS A 208 -2.46 1.86 16.94
C CYS A 208 -1.91 0.42 17.05
N LEU A 209 -0.63 0.25 17.41
CA LEU A 209 0.00 -1.07 17.47
C LEU A 209 -0.67 -1.99 18.49
N VAL A 210 -1.11 -1.46 19.63
CA VAL A 210 -1.80 -2.26 20.67
C VAL A 210 -3.10 -2.84 20.15
N ASP A 211 -3.94 -1.99 19.54
CA ASP A 211 -5.20 -2.45 18.93
C ASP A 211 -4.95 -3.45 17.80
N LEU A 212 -3.92 -3.23 16.98
CA LEU A 212 -3.56 -4.16 15.92
C LEU A 212 -3.08 -5.51 16.48
N ALA A 213 -2.25 -5.51 17.52
CA ALA A 213 -1.77 -6.72 18.18
C ALA A 213 -2.91 -7.54 18.79
N ALA A 214 -3.90 -6.86 19.37
CA ALA A 214 -5.03 -7.50 20.04
C ALA A 214 -6.14 -7.96 19.08
N ARG A 215 -6.49 -7.13 18.08
CA ARG A 215 -7.78 -7.23 17.38
C ARG A 215 -7.69 -7.45 15.88
N ALA A 216 -6.54 -7.25 15.25
CA ALA A 216 -6.46 -7.37 13.80
C ALA A 216 -6.93 -8.76 13.36
N ARG A 217 -7.82 -8.81 12.36
CA ARG A 217 -8.42 -10.07 11.89
C ARG A 217 -7.35 -11.07 11.45
N GLN A 218 -6.33 -10.57 10.76
CA GLN A 218 -5.21 -11.36 10.23
C GLN A 218 -4.14 -11.64 11.30
N PRO A 219 -3.78 -12.92 11.54
CA PRO A 219 -2.76 -13.26 12.52
C PRO A 219 -1.37 -12.67 12.24
N HIS A 220 -0.98 -12.49 10.97
CA HIS A 220 0.32 -11.89 10.65
C HIS A 220 0.40 -10.41 11.00
N LEU A 221 -0.73 -9.70 11.02
CA LEU A 221 -0.79 -8.31 11.49
C LEU A 221 -0.64 -8.25 13.01
N ARG A 222 -1.35 -9.13 13.73
CA ARG A 222 -1.23 -9.24 15.19
C ARG A 222 0.21 -9.56 15.60
N ALA A 223 0.82 -10.57 14.97
CA ALA A 223 2.21 -10.93 15.20
C ALA A 223 3.17 -9.79 14.79
N GLY A 224 2.94 -9.13 13.64
CA GLY A 224 3.79 -8.02 13.18
C GLY A 224 3.75 -6.81 14.13
N ALA A 225 2.57 -6.47 14.65
CA ALA A 225 2.41 -5.43 15.66
C ALA A 225 3.11 -5.82 16.97
N LEU A 226 2.94 -7.07 17.43
CA LEU A 226 3.63 -7.59 18.61
C LEU A 226 5.16 -7.57 18.47
N ASN A 227 5.68 -7.88 17.28
CA ASN A 227 7.11 -7.79 16.99
C ASN A 227 7.61 -6.34 17.10
N CYS A 228 6.85 -5.37 16.59
CA CYS A 228 7.19 -3.95 16.72
C CYS A 228 7.22 -3.51 18.18
N ILE A 229 6.17 -3.87 18.95
CA ILE A 229 6.03 -3.54 20.37
C ILE A 229 7.18 -4.15 21.18
N SER A 230 7.41 -5.45 21.04
CA SER A 230 8.41 -6.17 21.82
C SER A 230 9.84 -5.77 21.47
N SER A 231 10.14 -5.48 20.20
CA SER A 231 11.48 -5.02 19.81
C SER A 231 11.72 -3.53 20.09
N GLY A 232 10.68 -2.77 20.47
CA GLY A 232 10.75 -1.32 20.69
C GLY A 232 11.04 -0.50 19.44
N LYS A 233 10.93 -1.11 18.25
CA LYS A 233 11.21 -0.47 16.96
C LYS A 233 10.37 -1.04 15.84
N VAL A 234 10.21 -0.27 14.79
CA VAL A 234 9.64 -0.71 13.52
C VAL A 234 10.77 -0.90 12.52
N VAL A 235 10.66 -1.95 11.70
CA VAL A 235 11.55 -2.22 10.56
C VAL A 235 10.74 -2.38 9.27
N TRP A 236 11.19 -1.78 8.17
CA TRP A 236 10.55 -1.89 6.85
C TRP A 236 11.59 -2.05 5.74
N PRO A 237 11.26 -2.77 4.65
CA PRO A 237 12.15 -2.87 3.49
C PRO A 237 12.29 -1.51 2.80
N LEU A 238 13.47 -1.16 2.28
CA LEU A 238 13.71 0.07 1.51
C LEU A 238 13.49 -0.10 0.00
N GLY A 239 13.16 -1.31 -0.46
CA GLY A 239 13.03 -1.62 -1.89
C GLY A 239 14.37 -1.60 -2.65
N LYS A 240 15.49 -1.44 -1.92
CA LYS A 240 16.86 -1.57 -2.42
C LYS A 240 17.42 -2.91 -1.96
N SER A 241 18.39 -3.43 -2.71
CA SER A 241 19.15 -4.60 -2.33
C SER A 241 20.63 -4.29 -2.35
N ARG A 242 21.37 -4.83 -1.38
CA ARG A 242 22.82 -4.69 -1.29
C ARG A 242 23.51 -6.05 -1.44
N LYS A 243 24.71 -6.06 -2.00
CA LYS A 243 25.58 -7.25 -2.03
C LYS A 243 26.28 -7.38 -0.68
N VAL A 244 26.04 -8.48 0.02
CA VAL A 244 26.80 -8.88 1.21
C VAL A 244 27.73 -9.99 0.77
N TRP A 245 29.04 -9.72 0.82
CA TRP A 245 30.06 -10.71 0.50
C TRP A 245 30.00 -11.85 1.50
N VAL A 246 29.93 -13.08 0.97
CA VAL A 246 30.07 -14.31 1.74
C VAL A 246 31.53 -14.69 1.79
N ASP A 247 32.20 -14.64 0.63
CA ASP A 247 33.64 -14.79 0.48
C ASP A 247 34.17 -13.82 -0.58
N LYS A 248 35.00 -12.86 -0.16
CA LYS A 248 35.59 -11.86 -1.08
C LYS A 248 36.67 -12.44 -1.98
N SER A 249 37.37 -13.49 -1.55
CA SER A 249 38.47 -14.12 -2.28
C SER A 249 37.97 -14.96 -3.45
N LEU A 250 36.81 -15.60 -3.28
CA LEU A 250 36.12 -16.38 -4.30
C LEU A 250 35.12 -15.55 -5.14
N GLY A 251 34.94 -14.27 -4.81
CA GLY A 251 33.96 -13.42 -5.48
C GLY A 251 32.50 -13.79 -5.16
N GLU A 252 32.24 -14.49 -4.06
CA GLU A 252 30.91 -14.93 -3.67
C GLU A 252 30.17 -13.88 -2.84
N TYR A 253 28.97 -13.51 -3.27
CA TYR A 253 28.10 -12.60 -2.54
C TYR A 253 26.65 -13.05 -2.55
N LYS A 254 25.92 -12.66 -1.51
CA LYS A 254 24.47 -12.77 -1.41
C LYS A 254 23.85 -11.40 -1.59
N VAL A 255 22.80 -11.32 -2.40
CA VAL A 255 21.96 -10.11 -2.48
C VAL A 255 20.96 -10.16 -1.33
N VAL A 256 20.98 -9.15 -0.46
CA VAL A 256 20.04 -9.01 0.65
C VAL A 256 19.26 -7.71 0.52
N ALA A 257 17.98 -7.75 0.87
CA ALA A 257 17.15 -6.55 0.92
C ALA A 257 17.69 -5.60 1.99
N ASP A 258 17.66 -4.31 1.68
CA ASP A 258 18.01 -3.24 2.60
C ASP A 258 16.78 -2.83 3.42
N TYR A 259 17.00 -2.42 4.67
CA TYR A 259 15.93 -2.15 5.63
C TYR A 259 16.13 -0.81 6.32
N GLY A 260 15.02 -0.08 6.47
CA GLY A 260 14.91 1.10 7.31
C GLY A 260 14.34 0.71 8.67
N SER A 261 14.63 1.52 9.69
CA SER A 261 14.07 1.33 11.02
C SER A 261 13.91 2.64 11.77
N ARG A 262 12.94 2.69 12.69
CA ARG A 262 12.79 3.76 13.69
C ARG A 262 12.40 3.16 15.05
N PRO A 263 12.77 3.79 16.18
CA PRO A 263 12.24 3.40 17.48
C PRO A 263 10.74 3.72 17.57
N LEU A 264 10.04 3.05 18.50
CA LEU A 264 8.71 3.46 18.92
C LEU A 264 8.80 4.74 19.75
N SER A 265 7.85 5.64 19.53
CA SER A 265 7.73 6.94 20.20
C SER A 265 6.90 6.89 21.50
N VAL A 266 6.26 5.75 21.77
CA VAL A 266 5.35 5.56 22.91
C VAL A 266 5.85 4.44 23.82
N HIS A 267 5.59 4.59 25.12
CA HIS A 267 5.80 3.53 26.10
C HIS A 267 4.51 2.70 26.21
N LEU A 268 4.64 1.38 26.12
CA LEU A 268 3.51 0.45 26.13
C LEU A 268 3.67 -0.54 27.28
N ASP A 269 2.55 -0.98 27.85
CA ASP A 269 2.53 -2.04 28.85
C ASP A 269 2.78 -3.39 28.18
N LEU A 270 4.06 -3.74 28.06
CA LEU A 270 4.50 -4.95 27.41
C LEU A 270 3.98 -6.22 28.12
N GLU A 271 3.88 -6.21 29.45
CA GLU A 271 3.46 -7.39 30.21
C GLU A 271 2.01 -7.77 29.88
N SER A 272 1.09 -6.80 29.97
CA SER A 272 -0.33 -7.03 29.62
C SER A 272 -0.51 -7.45 28.16
N ILE A 273 0.23 -6.82 27.24
CA ILE A 273 0.18 -7.14 25.81
C ILE A 273 0.67 -8.57 25.53
N LEU A 274 1.78 -8.99 26.16
CA LEU A 274 2.30 -10.35 26.02
C LEU A 274 1.37 -11.37 26.63
N GLU A 275 0.82 -11.06 27.81
CA GLU A 275 -0.15 -11.89 28.48
C GLU A 275 -1.38 -12.18 27.58
N GLN A 276 -1.89 -11.17 26.88
CA GLN A 276 -2.95 -11.34 25.90
C GLN A 276 -2.49 -12.19 24.69
N ALA A 277 -1.32 -11.88 24.12
CA ALA A 277 -0.82 -12.53 22.92
C ALA A 277 -0.49 -14.03 23.11
N LEU A 278 -0.07 -14.43 24.31
CA LEU A 278 0.13 -15.84 24.68
C LEU A 278 -1.16 -16.65 24.60
N ARG A 279 -2.32 -16.02 24.82
CA ARG A 279 -3.64 -16.66 24.71
C ARG A 279 -4.25 -16.58 23.31
N ASP A 280 -3.51 -16.05 22.32
CA ASP A 280 -4.02 -15.90 20.96
C ASP A 280 -4.33 -17.26 20.31
N ARG A 281 -5.45 -17.31 19.58
CA ARG A 281 -5.88 -18.49 18.81
C ARG A 281 -4.83 -18.96 17.79
N SER A 282 -4.05 -18.03 17.24
CA SER A 282 -3.02 -18.31 16.26
C SER A 282 -1.70 -18.71 16.92
N ALA A 283 -1.21 -19.89 16.55
CA ALA A 283 0.11 -20.37 16.97
C ALA A 283 1.25 -19.45 16.51
N ALA A 284 1.08 -18.73 15.40
CA ALA A 284 2.07 -17.77 14.92
C ALA A 284 2.19 -16.56 15.86
N VAL A 285 1.08 -16.11 16.44
CA VAL A 285 1.06 -15.00 17.40
C VAL A 285 1.61 -15.46 18.75
N ARG A 286 1.19 -16.63 19.24
CA ARG A 286 1.77 -17.22 20.47
C ARG A 286 3.28 -17.42 20.36
N LYS A 287 3.74 -17.92 19.21
CA LYS A 287 5.18 -18.03 18.92
C LYS A 287 5.85 -16.66 19.02
N GLU A 288 5.30 -15.62 18.40
CA GLU A 288 5.86 -14.28 18.49
C GLU A 288 5.88 -13.72 19.94
N ALA A 289 4.87 -14.04 20.75
CA ALA A 289 4.85 -13.69 22.16
C ALA A 289 5.96 -14.40 22.95
N LEU A 290 6.23 -15.67 22.65
CA LEU A 290 7.37 -16.39 23.22
C LEU A 290 8.70 -15.82 22.76
N ASP A 291 8.81 -15.42 21.49
CA ASP A 291 10.00 -14.75 20.95
C ASP A 291 10.28 -13.45 21.72
N ALA A 292 9.24 -12.70 22.05
CA ALA A 292 9.32 -11.51 22.89
C ALA A 292 9.69 -11.82 24.35
N LEU A 293 9.13 -12.87 24.98
CA LEU A 293 9.56 -13.30 26.31
C LEU A 293 11.03 -13.74 26.31
N ILE A 294 11.49 -14.43 25.27
CA ILE A 294 12.91 -14.79 25.10
C ILE A 294 13.76 -13.52 25.00
N LEU A 295 13.34 -12.54 24.20
CA LEU A 295 14.03 -11.26 24.04
C LEU A 295 14.19 -10.56 25.40
N HIS A 296 13.15 -10.56 26.23
CA HIS A 296 13.09 -9.86 27.51
C HIS A 296 13.26 -10.77 28.74
N ARG A 297 13.81 -11.98 28.58
CA ARG A 297 13.92 -13.01 29.64
C ARG A 297 14.67 -12.61 30.91
N ARG A 298 15.37 -11.47 30.88
CA ARG A 298 16.10 -10.91 32.02
C ARG A 298 15.33 -9.79 32.74
N ASP A 299 14.22 -9.32 32.18
CA ASP A 299 13.37 -8.31 32.81
C ASP A 299 12.68 -8.92 34.04
N PRO A 300 12.93 -8.39 35.26
CA PRO A 300 12.28 -8.87 36.48
C PRO A 300 10.76 -8.80 36.44
N ARG A 301 10.18 -7.83 35.71
CA ARG A 301 8.73 -7.63 35.62
C ARG A 301 8.04 -8.82 34.95
N LEU A 302 8.68 -9.41 33.95
CA LEU A 302 8.11 -10.52 33.18
C LEU A 302 8.32 -11.90 33.83
N ARG A 303 9.01 -11.99 34.97
CA ARG A 303 9.34 -13.29 35.59
C ARG A 303 8.11 -14.12 35.91
N VAL A 304 7.08 -13.51 36.50
CA VAL A 304 5.83 -14.19 36.85
C VAL A 304 5.14 -14.70 35.59
N LEU A 305 5.06 -13.86 34.56
CA LEU A 305 4.48 -14.24 33.27
C LEU A 305 5.25 -15.39 32.60
N ILE A 306 6.58 -15.38 32.66
CA ILE A 306 7.45 -16.44 32.14
C ILE A 306 7.16 -17.77 32.85
N SER A 307 7.13 -17.77 34.18
CA SER A 307 6.84 -18.97 34.98
C SER A 307 5.47 -19.56 34.64
N HIS A 308 4.42 -18.72 34.65
CA HIS A 308 3.07 -19.14 34.25
C HIS A 308 3.03 -19.68 32.81
N CYS A 309 3.81 -19.09 31.90
CA CYS A 309 3.84 -19.51 30.51
C CYS A 309 4.46 -20.91 30.34
N LEU A 310 5.57 -21.19 31.03
CA LEU A 310 6.21 -22.51 30.97
C LEU A 310 5.30 -23.62 31.48
N GLU A 311 4.56 -23.36 32.57
CA GLU A 311 3.59 -24.31 33.12
C GLU A 311 2.36 -24.48 32.22
N ALA A 312 1.73 -23.38 31.80
CA ALA A 312 0.46 -23.42 31.08
C ALA A 312 0.59 -23.96 29.65
N PHE A 313 1.73 -23.73 28.99
CA PHE A 313 1.92 -24.08 27.57
C PHE A 313 2.84 -25.28 27.33
N ALA A 314 3.31 -25.98 28.37
CA ALA A 314 4.14 -27.19 28.25
C ALA A 314 3.54 -28.25 27.29
N LYS A 315 2.21 -28.29 27.19
CA LYS A 315 1.46 -29.21 26.32
C LYS A 315 0.85 -28.56 25.08
N ASP A 316 1.32 -27.37 24.64
CA ASP A 316 0.79 -26.73 23.42
C ASP A 316 0.88 -27.71 22.24
N PRO A 317 -0.21 -27.93 21.47
CA PRO A 317 -0.23 -28.93 20.41
C PRO A 317 0.73 -28.60 19.26
N ARG A 318 1.19 -27.34 19.11
CA ARG A 318 1.98 -26.88 17.97
C ARG A 318 3.49 -27.01 18.24
N PRO A 319 4.24 -27.78 17.43
CA PRO A 319 5.68 -27.97 17.61
C PRO A 319 6.49 -26.67 17.64
N SER A 320 6.11 -25.68 16.83
CA SER A 320 6.80 -24.38 16.77
C SER A 320 6.70 -23.59 18.08
N VAL A 321 5.61 -23.77 18.84
CA VAL A 321 5.41 -23.11 20.13
C VAL A 321 6.22 -23.85 21.20
N ARG A 322 6.12 -25.18 21.25
CA ARG A 322 6.92 -26.02 22.16
C ARG A 322 8.42 -25.79 22.03
N SER A 323 8.93 -25.76 20.79
CA SER A 323 10.35 -25.51 20.54
C SER A 323 10.81 -24.15 21.11
N ARG A 324 9.95 -23.13 21.10
CA ARG A 324 10.26 -21.83 21.70
C ARG A 324 10.18 -21.85 23.24
N LEU A 325 9.24 -22.58 23.82
CA LEU A 325 9.17 -22.79 25.28
C LEU A 325 10.42 -23.52 25.79
N GLU A 326 10.82 -24.61 25.15
CA GLU A 326 12.04 -25.35 25.49
C GLU A 326 13.28 -24.45 25.40
N TYR A 327 13.35 -23.60 24.37
CA TYR A 327 14.44 -22.63 24.24
C TYR A 327 14.41 -21.61 25.39
N LEU A 328 13.23 -21.07 25.72
CA LEU A 328 13.08 -20.11 26.81
C LEU A 328 13.55 -20.71 28.14
N GLU A 329 13.05 -21.90 28.48
CA GLU A 329 13.41 -22.64 29.71
C GLU A 329 14.92 -22.87 29.82
N ARG A 330 15.55 -23.37 28.75
CA ARG A 330 17.02 -23.61 28.71
C ARG A 330 17.85 -22.33 28.85
N ASN A 331 17.29 -21.17 28.51
CA ASN A 331 18.00 -19.90 28.47
C ASN A 331 17.56 -18.91 29.57
N LEU A 332 16.79 -19.37 30.56
CA LEU A 332 16.50 -18.55 31.73
C LEU A 332 17.78 -18.27 32.52
N PRO A 333 17.94 -17.05 33.05
CA PRO A 333 19.02 -16.77 33.98
C PRO A 333 18.89 -17.70 35.19
N LYS A 334 19.98 -18.41 35.52
CA LYS A 334 20.03 -19.19 36.76
C LYS A 334 19.81 -18.22 37.92
N LEU A 335 18.84 -18.53 38.78
CA LEU A 335 18.67 -17.80 40.04
C LEU A 335 19.97 -17.92 40.84
N PRO A 336 20.48 -16.82 41.41
CA PRO A 336 21.66 -16.86 42.28
C PRO A 336 21.41 -17.72 43.51
#